data_AF-A0A3D8YFQ6-F1
#
_entry.id   AF-A0A3D8YFQ6-F1
#
_cell.length_a   1.000
_cell.length_b   1.000
_cell.length_c   1.000
_cell.angle_alpha   90.00
_cell.angle_beta   90.00
_cell.angle_gamma   90.00
#
_symmetry.space_group_name_H-M   'P 1'
#
loop_
_entity.id
_entity.type
_entity.pdbx_description
1 polymer ?
#
loop_
_entity_poly.entity_id
_entity_poly.type
_entity_poly.pdbx_seq_one_letter_code
_entity_poly.pdbx_strand_id
1 'polypeptide(L)' 'MDTTIYMNNRATPELITYADLMITGDARCIETANIIYDKKLTHIFAQP' A
#
# COMPACT_ATOMS: atom_id res chain seq x y z
N MET A 1 -12.95 -23.40 18.74
CA MET A 1 -11.96 -22.51 18.12
C MET A 1 -12.71 -21.26 17.74
N ASP A 2 -12.41 -20.17 18.42
CA ASP A 2 -13.14 -18.91 18.34
C ASP A 2 -12.84 -18.23 17.00
N THR A 3 -13.84 -18.15 16.12
CA THR A 3 -13.71 -17.63 14.74
C THR A 3 -13.80 -16.11 14.65
N THR A 4 -13.82 -15.38 15.78
CA THR A 4 -14.05 -13.93 15.79
C THR A 4 -12.80 -13.08 15.52
N ILE A 5 -11.59 -13.67 15.48
CA ILE A 5 -10.32 -12.91 15.43
C ILE A 5 -9.76 -12.80 13.99
N TYR A 6 -10.29 -13.56 13.02
CA TYR A 6 -9.72 -13.66 11.68
C TYR A 6 -10.75 -13.41 10.57
N MET A 7 -11.28 -12.19 10.49
CA MET A 7 -11.52 -11.60 9.16
C MET A 7 -10.14 -11.33 8.54
N ASN A 8 -9.47 -12.39 8.10
CA ASN A 8 -8.06 -12.40 7.72
C ASN A 8 -7.90 -11.81 6.32
N ASN A 9 -7.92 -10.48 6.25
CA ASN A 9 -7.59 -9.71 5.06
C ASN A 9 -6.10 -9.92 4.74
N ARG A 10 -5.77 -10.97 3.98
CA ARG A 10 -4.39 -11.30 3.54
C ARG A 10 -3.83 -10.31 2.51
N ALA A 11 -4.41 -9.13 2.38
CA ALA A 11 -3.90 -8.09 1.49
C ALA A 11 -2.70 -7.43 2.15
N THR A 12 -1.59 -7.33 1.42
CA THR A 12 -0.43 -6.56 1.83
C THR A 12 -0.84 -5.09 2.05
N PRO A 13 -0.48 -4.45 3.17
CA PRO A 13 -0.75 -3.04 3.41
C PRO A 13 -0.30 -2.15 2.23
N GLU A 14 -1.03 -1.06 1.99
CA GLU A 14 -0.79 -0.18 0.84
C GLU A 14 0.61 0.46 0.88
N LEU A 15 1.11 0.77 2.08
CA LEU A 15 2.45 1.34 2.25
C LEU A 15 3.56 0.37 1.83
N ILE A 16 3.43 -0.91 2.16
CA ILE A 16 4.40 -1.94 1.78
C ILE A 16 4.31 -2.19 0.27
N THR A 17 3.09 -2.30 -0.27
CA THR A 17 2.86 -2.45 -1.71
C THR A 17 3.46 -1.28 -2.52
N TYR A 18 3.28 -0.05 -2.03
CA TYR A 18 3.91 1.15 -2.62
C TYR A 18 5.43 1.04 -2.63
N ALA A 19 6.05 0.69 -1.51
CA ALA A 19 7.49 0.58 -1.38
C ALA A 19 8.06 -0.48 -2.33
N ASP A 20 7.44 -1.66 -2.39
CA ASP A 20 7.85 -2.74 -3.28
C ASP A 20 7.80 -2.30 -4.75
N LEU A 21 6.69 -1.65 -5.17
CA LEU A 21 6.54 -1.14 -6.54
C LEU A 21 7.61 -0.09 -6.89
N MET A 22 7.91 0.84 -5.97
CA MET A 22 8.93 1.86 -6.20
C MET A 22 10.34 1.26 -6.33
N ILE A 23 10.69 0.25 -5.53
CA ILE A 23 12.01 -0.38 -5.54
C ILE A 23 12.28 -1.12 -6.87
N THR A 24 11.23 -1.62 -7.54
CA THR A 24 11.40 -2.30 -8.82
C THR A 24 12.02 -1.43 -9.92
N GLY A 25 11.82 -0.11 -9.86
CA GLY A 25 12.31 0.84 -10.87
C GLY A 25 11.65 0.72 -12.25
N ASP A 26 10.65 -0.15 -12.44
CA ASP A 26 9.90 -0.27 -13.70
C ASP A 26 8.89 0.87 -13.85
N ALA A 27 8.79 1.44 -15.04
CA ALA A 27 7.94 2.60 -15.31
C ALA A 27 6.46 2.37 -14.95
N ARG A 28 5.92 1.17 -15.21
CA ARG A 28 4.52 0.85 -14.92
C ARG A 28 4.28 0.58 -13.44
N CYS A 29 5.27 0.01 -12.77
CA CYS A 29 5.24 -0.16 -11.32
C CYS A 29 5.29 1.19 -10.60
N ILE A 30 6.14 2.11 -11.06
CA ILE A 30 6.20 3.49 -10.54
C ILE A 30 4.88 4.22 -10.77
N GLU A 31 4.28 4.11 -11.96
CA GLU A 31 2.96 4.70 -12.24
C GLU A 31 1.90 4.17 -11.25
N THR A 32 1.88 2.87 -11.03
CA THR A 32 0.96 2.24 -10.07
C THR A 32 1.23 2.70 -8.64
N ALA A 33 2.49 2.81 -8.24
CA ALA A 33 2.89 3.30 -6.93
C ALA A 33 2.40 4.74 -6.70
N ASN A 34 2.53 5.62 -7.70
CA ASN A 34 2.03 7.00 -7.62
C ASN A 34 0.51 7.05 -7.43
N ILE A 35 -0.24 6.21 -8.14
CA ILE A 35 -1.70 6.11 -7.96
C ILE A 35 -2.05 5.68 -6.53
N ILE A 36 -1.32 4.72 -5.96
CA ILE A 36 -1.51 4.28 -4.57
C ILE A 36 -1.19 5.41 -3.61
N TYR A 37 -0.06 6.09 -3.81
CA TYR A 37 0.36 7.20 -2.98
C TYR A 37 -0.71 8.30 -2.93
N ASP A 38 -1.14 8.79 -4.09
CA ASP A 38 -2.11 9.88 -4.20
C ASP A 38 -3.45 9.55 -3.55
N LYS A 39 -3.96 8.33 -3.79
CA LYS A 39 -5.29 7.92 -3.34
C LYS A 39 -5.34 7.42 -1.91
N LYS A 40 -4.23 6.91 -1.37
CA LYS A 40 -4.22 6.13 -0.13
C LYS A 40 -3.19 6.58 0.90
N LEU A 41 -2.06 7.17 0.52
CA LEU A 41 -0.95 7.43 1.46
C LEU A 41 -0.66 8.91 1.69
N THR A 42 -1.09 9.81 0.80
CA THR A 42 -0.88 11.27 0.93
C THR A 42 -1.22 11.82 2.31
N HIS A 43 -2.36 11.42 2.87
CA HIS A 43 -2.84 11.88 4.18
C HIS A 43 -1.94 11.45 5.37
N ILE A 44 -1.12 10.42 5.20
CA ILE A 44 -0.20 9.91 6.23
C ILE A 44 1.00 10.87 6.35
N PHE A 45 1.51 11.34 5.22
CA PHE A 45 2.72 12.18 5.15
C PHE A 45 2.42 13.69 5.12
N ALA A 46 1.16 14.07 4.88
CA ALA A 46 0.74 15.46 4.88
C ALA A 46 0.45 16.04 6.28
N GLN A 47 0.65 15.26 7.34
CA GLN A 47 0.53 15.75 8.71
C GLN A 47 1.83 16.46 9.12
N PRO A 48 1.77 17.66 9.72
CA PRO A 48 2.92 18.48 10.06
C PRO A 48 3.82 17.89 11.16
#